data_AF-A0A1B9PDS9-F1
#
_entry.id   AF-A0A1B9PDS9-F1
#
_cell.length_a   1.000
_cell.length_b   1.000
_cell.length_c   1.000
_cell.angle_alpha   90.00
_cell.angle_beta   90.00
_cell.angle_gamma   90.00
#
_symmetry.space_group_name_H-M   'P 1'
#
loop_
_entity.id
_entity.type
_entity.pdbx_description
1 polymer ?
#
loop_
_entity_poly.entity_id
_entity_poly.type
_entity_poly.pdbx_seq_one_letter_code
_entity_poly.pdbx_strand_id
1 'polypeptide(L)'
;MRTRNLGSVLMVFLTGCSAHLDPLDGPISIFDIKPQVFTYTELNSTQDILWEKARRHIMSTYGKSQPILRVENKSRGALLGKGVIRWKISTSTSNTYCNSEYDVRFMSRDNKARLQLLLLPNVSGDSECDNLGLPSKYGYEQILNKFEFMSNNLELALTTQSKI
;
A
#
# COMPACT_ATOMS: atom_id res chain seq x y z
N MET A 1 25.24 13.13 -74.43
CA MET A 1 23.93 13.46 -73.83
C MET A 1 23.83 12.81 -72.46
N ARG A 2 23.22 13.51 -71.51
CA ARG A 2 23.47 13.51 -70.07
C ARG A 2 22.72 12.38 -69.33
N THR A 3 23.41 11.60 -68.52
CA THR A 3 22.84 10.62 -67.57
C THR A 3 21.99 11.34 -66.51
N ARG A 4 20.70 10.99 -66.40
CA ARG A 4 19.83 11.43 -65.29
C ARG A 4 19.66 10.28 -64.30
N ASN A 5 20.43 10.30 -63.23
CA ASN A 5 20.07 9.62 -61.98
C ASN A 5 18.91 10.40 -61.35
N LEU A 6 17.73 9.80 -61.31
CA LEU A 6 16.61 10.33 -60.54
C LEU A 6 16.62 9.61 -59.19
N GLY A 7 17.10 10.31 -58.16
CA GLY A 7 17.19 9.80 -56.80
C GLY A 7 15.82 9.43 -56.25
N SER A 8 15.70 8.21 -55.75
CA SER A 8 14.53 7.74 -54.99
C SER A 8 14.72 8.20 -53.54
N VAL A 9 13.93 9.19 -53.11
CA VAL A 9 13.88 9.64 -51.72
C VAL A 9 12.97 8.69 -50.95
N LEU A 10 13.58 7.80 -50.16
CA LEU A 10 12.89 6.89 -49.26
C LEU A 10 12.43 7.69 -48.02
N MET A 11 11.15 8.07 -47.98
CA MET A 11 10.52 8.61 -46.76
C MET A 11 10.35 7.49 -45.73
N VAL A 12 11.19 7.48 -44.70
CA VAL A 12 11.01 6.65 -43.50
C VAL A 12 9.92 7.30 -42.66
N PHE A 13 8.71 6.72 -42.68
CA PHE A 13 7.67 7.04 -41.71
C PHE A 13 8.13 6.52 -40.34
N LEU A 14 8.63 7.42 -39.49
CA LEU A 14 8.80 7.16 -38.07
C LEU A 14 7.42 7.08 -37.42
N THR A 15 6.75 5.94 -37.53
CA THR A 15 5.64 5.61 -36.65
C THR A 15 6.21 5.35 -35.26
N GLY A 16 6.34 6.41 -34.47
CA GLY A 16 6.58 6.26 -33.04
C GLY A 16 5.41 5.48 -32.45
N CYS A 17 5.65 4.25 -32.01
CA CYS A 17 4.72 3.53 -31.15
C CYS A 17 4.62 4.31 -29.83
N SER A 18 3.74 5.31 -29.78
CA SER A 18 3.16 5.77 -28.54
C SER A 18 2.31 4.60 -28.05
N ALA A 19 2.90 3.71 -27.25
CA ALA A 19 2.10 2.88 -26.39
C ALA A 19 1.29 3.86 -25.54
N HIS A 20 0.00 4.01 -25.85
CA HIS A 20 -0.97 4.66 -24.98
C HIS A 20 -1.07 3.83 -23.71
N LEU A 21 -0.07 3.98 -22.83
CA LEU A 21 -0.16 3.57 -21.45
C LEU A 21 -1.13 4.55 -20.80
N ASP A 22 -2.14 4.01 -20.12
CA ASP A 22 -3.03 4.81 -19.29
C ASP A 22 -2.16 5.64 -18.32
N PRO A 23 -2.38 6.95 -18.17
CA PRO A 23 -1.66 7.76 -17.19
C PRO A 23 -1.66 7.18 -15.76
N LEU A 24 -2.64 6.33 -15.43
CA LEU A 24 -2.73 5.63 -14.15
C LEU A 24 -1.77 4.42 -14.02
N ASP A 25 -1.28 3.88 -15.13
CA ASP A 25 -0.41 2.69 -15.16
C ASP A 25 1.07 3.04 -14.94
N GLY A 26 1.44 4.33 -15.00
CA GLY A 26 2.78 4.80 -14.68
C GLY A 26 3.10 4.75 -13.18
N PRO A 27 4.39 4.60 -12.79
CA PRO A 27 4.80 4.55 -11.38
C PRO A 27 4.56 5.88 -10.67
N ILE A 28 4.24 5.82 -9.38
CA ILE A 28 4.25 6.99 -8.49
C ILE A 28 5.68 7.49 -8.24
N SER A 29 5.81 8.73 -7.79
CA SER A 29 7.04 9.26 -7.21
C SER A 29 7.16 8.87 -5.73
N ILE A 30 8.40 8.75 -5.23
CA ILE A 30 8.64 8.56 -3.79
C ILE A 30 8.06 9.70 -2.95
N PHE A 31 7.93 10.90 -3.53
CA PHE A 31 7.33 12.06 -2.86
C PHE A 31 5.80 11.98 -2.73
N ASP A 32 5.15 11.07 -3.47
CA ASP A 32 3.71 10.82 -3.36
C ASP A 32 3.38 9.95 -2.14
N ILE A 33 4.37 9.22 -1.61
CA ILE A 33 4.22 8.36 -0.44
C ILE A 33 4.14 9.21 0.83
N LYS A 34 3.00 9.10 1.52
CA LYS A 34 2.76 9.80 2.79
C LYS A 34 2.25 8.82 3.84
N PRO A 35 2.58 9.02 5.14
CA PRO A 35 1.96 8.27 6.21
C PRO A 35 0.45 8.49 6.23
N GLN A 36 -0.32 7.42 6.19
CA GLN A 36 -1.77 7.46 6.40
C GLN A 36 -2.05 7.32 7.89
N VAL A 37 -2.71 8.31 8.48
CA VAL A 37 -2.91 8.40 9.93
C VAL A 37 -4.40 8.39 10.24
N PHE A 38 -4.83 7.41 11.02
CA PHE A 38 -6.19 7.23 11.48
C PHE A 38 -6.24 7.42 13.00
N THR A 39 -7.08 8.32 13.49
CA THR A 39 -7.23 8.61 14.91
C THR A 39 -8.61 8.20 15.36
N TYR A 40 -8.67 7.39 16.42
CA TYR A 40 -9.89 6.88 17.02
C TYR A 40 -10.08 7.55 18.38
N THR A 41 -11.24 8.17 18.59
CA THR A 41 -11.60 8.87 19.82
C THR A 41 -12.81 8.22 20.47
N GLU A 42 -13.12 8.61 21.71
CA GLU A 42 -14.35 8.21 22.40
C GLU A 42 -14.51 6.67 22.57
N LEU A 43 -13.39 5.95 22.64
CA LEU A 43 -13.39 4.48 22.71
C LEU A 43 -13.84 3.90 24.07
N ASN A 44 -14.09 4.75 25.07
CA ASN A 44 -14.55 4.40 26.43
C ASN A 44 -13.87 3.14 27.00
N SER A 45 -12.54 3.10 26.95
CA SER A 45 -11.73 1.94 27.32
C SER A 45 -10.33 2.37 27.71
N THR A 46 -9.66 1.55 28.52
CA THR A 46 -8.31 1.82 29.03
C THR A 46 -7.24 1.49 27.99
N GLN A 47 -6.07 2.12 28.10
CA GLN A 47 -4.95 1.94 27.19
C GLN A 47 -4.60 0.47 26.94
N ASP A 48 -4.57 -0.33 28.01
CA ASP A 48 -4.18 -1.74 28.00
C ASP A 48 -5.20 -2.63 27.28
N ILE A 49 -6.49 -2.39 27.49
CA ILE A 49 -7.57 -3.09 26.77
C ILE A 49 -7.53 -2.75 25.28
N LEU A 50 -7.36 -1.46 24.95
CA LEU A 50 -7.25 -1.02 23.56
C LEU A 50 -6.02 -1.60 22.86
N TRP A 51 -4.90 -1.66 23.57
CA TRP A 51 -3.67 -2.28 23.06
C TRP A 51 -3.86 -3.78 22.79
N GLU A 52 -4.49 -4.50 23.71
CA GLU A 52 -4.74 -5.94 23.57
C GLU A 52 -5.71 -6.23 22.41
N LYS A 53 -6.77 -5.43 22.27
CA LYS A 53 -7.71 -5.52 21.14
C LYS A 53 -7.00 -5.29 19.81
N ALA A 54 -6.18 -4.25 19.72
CA ALA A 54 -5.42 -3.94 18.51
C ALA A 54 -4.42 -5.05 18.16
N ARG A 55 -3.66 -5.54 19.14
CA ARG A 55 -2.71 -6.64 18.97
C ARG A 55 -3.40 -7.87 18.40
N ARG A 56 -4.49 -8.29 19.04
CA ARG A 56 -5.28 -9.46 18.60
C ARG A 56 -5.81 -9.28 17.19
N HIS A 57 -6.38 -8.10 16.89
CA HIS A 57 -6.89 -7.79 15.56
C HIS A 57 -5.79 -7.84 14.50
N ILE A 58 -4.64 -7.20 14.74
CA ILE A 58 -3.50 -7.18 13.82
C ILE A 58 -2.97 -8.60 13.58
N MET A 59 -2.75 -9.38 14.65
CA MET A 59 -2.24 -10.76 14.52
C MET A 59 -3.20 -11.68 13.76
N SER A 60 -4.52 -11.54 13.98
CA SER A 60 -5.53 -12.41 13.36
C SER A 60 -5.91 -12.00 11.94
N THR A 61 -6.02 -10.69 11.69
CA THR A 61 -6.57 -10.15 10.45
C THR A 61 -5.47 -9.92 9.43
N TYR A 62 -4.38 -9.30 9.86
CA TYR A 62 -3.28 -9.03 8.96
C TYR A 62 -2.46 -10.32 8.78
N GLY A 63 -2.46 -11.27 9.74
CA GLY A 63 -1.66 -12.51 9.76
C GLY A 63 -1.60 -13.32 8.45
N LYS A 64 -2.63 -13.25 7.60
CA LYS A 64 -2.66 -13.91 6.28
C LYS A 64 -1.76 -13.25 5.23
N SER A 65 -1.36 -12.00 5.43
CA SER A 65 -0.40 -11.24 4.62
C SER A 65 0.94 -11.00 5.35
N GLN A 66 1.27 -11.86 6.32
CA GLN A 66 2.48 -11.85 7.16
C GLN A 66 2.88 -10.49 7.79
N PRO A 67 2.01 -9.84 8.56
CA PRO A 67 2.40 -8.78 9.46
C PRO A 67 3.36 -9.34 10.51
N ILE A 68 4.61 -8.92 10.47
CA ILE A 68 5.56 -9.23 11.53
C ILE A 68 5.48 -8.07 12.53
N LEU A 69 4.79 -8.29 13.65
CA LEU A 69 4.93 -7.41 14.81
C LEU A 69 6.37 -7.54 15.29
N ARG A 70 7.11 -6.43 15.23
CA ARG A 70 8.54 -6.36 15.58
C ARG A 70 8.75 -5.79 16.96
N VAL A 71 7.89 -4.86 17.38
CA VAL A 71 7.96 -4.23 18.70
C VAL A 71 6.57 -4.25 19.32
N GLU A 72 6.51 -4.83 20.51
CA GLU A 72 5.30 -4.88 21.32
C GLU A 72 5.60 -4.26 22.68
N ASN A 73 5.01 -3.11 22.98
CA ASN A 73 5.22 -2.41 24.24
C ASN A 73 3.89 -2.03 24.86
N LYS A 74 3.34 -2.95 25.67
CA LYS A 74 2.05 -2.80 26.35
C LYS A 74 2.02 -1.60 27.29
N SER A 75 3.10 -1.34 28.04
CA SER A 75 3.13 -0.23 29.00
C SER A 75 3.04 1.14 28.33
N ARG A 76 3.56 1.27 27.10
CA ARG A 76 3.45 2.48 26.27
C ARG A 76 2.28 2.46 25.29
N GLY A 77 1.44 1.43 25.34
CA GLY A 77 0.33 1.24 24.40
C GLY A 77 0.78 1.15 22.94
N ALA A 78 2.01 0.72 22.66
CA ALA A 78 2.61 0.78 21.32
C ALA A 78 2.74 -0.61 20.67
N LEU A 79 2.43 -0.69 19.38
CA LEU A 79 2.74 -1.83 18.51
C LEU A 79 3.42 -1.28 17.25
N LEU A 80 4.54 -1.89 16.86
CA LEU A 80 5.21 -1.61 15.59
C LEU A 80 5.37 -2.92 14.82
N GLY A 81 5.09 -2.89 13.54
CA GLY A 81 5.28 -4.03 12.66
C GLY A 81 5.49 -3.64 11.22
N LYS A 82 5.68 -4.65 10.38
CA LYS A 82 5.64 -4.52 8.91
C LYS A 82 4.58 -5.46 8.37
N GLY A 83 3.92 -5.11 7.28
CA GLY A 83 3.02 -6.01 6.54
C GLY A 83 3.27 -5.95 5.05
N VAL A 84 2.69 -6.89 4.32
CA VAL A 84 2.71 -6.94 2.85
C VAL A 84 1.31 -6.63 2.33
N ILE A 85 1.23 -5.85 1.24
CA ILE A 85 -0.02 -5.49 0.57
C ILE A 85 0.05 -5.81 -0.92
N ARG A 86 -0.93 -6.58 -1.39
CA ARG A 86 -1.08 -6.96 -2.80
C ARG A 86 -1.84 -5.88 -3.58
N TRP A 87 -1.48 -5.58 -4.81
CA TRP A 87 -2.17 -4.61 -5.68
C TRP A 87 -2.02 -4.98 -7.17
N LYS A 88 -2.88 -4.46 -8.04
CA LYS A 88 -2.84 -4.73 -9.49
C LYS A 88 -2.01 -3.70 -10.24
N ILE A 89 -1.19 -4.16 -11.19
CA ILE A 89 -0.27 -3.29 -11.94
C ILE A 89 -0.97 -2.24 -12.81
N SER A 90 -2.05 -2.63 -13.50
CA SER A 90 -2.72 -1.79 -14.49
C SER A 90 -4.23 -1.81 -14.36
N THR A 91 -4.87 -0.80 -14.95
CA THR A 91 -6.34 -0.71 -15.08
C THR A 91 -6.90 -1.72 -16.09
N SER A 92 -6.05 -2.24 -16.97
CA SER A 92 -6.41 -3.24 -17.97
C SER A 92 -6.77 -4.60 -17.33
N THR A 93 -7.35 -5.52 -18.10
CA THR A 93 -7.74 -6.87 -17.64
C THR A 93 -6.55 -7.79 -17.31
N SER A 94 -5.34 -7.24 -17.20
CA SER A 94 -4.17 -7.98 -16.75
C SER A 94 -4.41 -8.52 -15.32
N ASN A 95 -4.06 -9.78 -15.11
CA ASN A 95 -4.14 -10.43 -13.80
C ASN A 95 -2.79 -10.38 -13.06
N THR A 96 -1.92 -9.44 -13.43
CA THR A 96 -0.61 -9.29 -12.79
C THR A 96 -0.77 -8.56 -11.47
N TYR A 97 -0.31 -9.20 -10.39
CA TYR A 97 -0.34 -8.63 -9.05
C TYR A 97 1.05 -8.43 -8.48
N CYS A 98 1.24 -7.25 -7.92
CA CYS A 98 2.46 -6.87 -7.25
C CYS A 98 2.24 -6.86 -5.73
N ASN A 99 3.33 -6.94 -4.97
CA ASN A 99 3.33 -6.90 -3.52
C ASN A 99 4.25 -5.78 -3.03
N SER A 100 3.78 -4.94 -2.13
CA SER A 100 4.59 -3.92 -1.48
C SER A 100 4.60 -4.08 0.02
N GLU A 101 5.68 -3.65 0.67
CA GLU A 101 5.75 -3.64 2.12
C GLU A 101 5.26 -2.31 2.70
N TYR A 102 4.75 -2.35 3.91
CA TYR A 102 4.39 -1.15 4.66
C TYR A 102 4.70 -1.29 6.15
N ASP A 103 5.03 -0.18 6.79
CA ASP A 103 5.15 -0.10 8.25
C ASP A 103 3.78 0.10 8.89
N VAL A 104 3.56 -0.60 10.00
CA VAL A 104 2.41 -0.46 10.89
C VAL A 104 2.89 0.17 12.19
N ARG A 105 2.27 1.26 12.60
CA ARG A 105 2.46 1.84 13.92
C ARG A 105 1.12 2.10 14.58
N PHE A 106 0.89 1.42 15.70
CA PHE A 106 -0.28 1.64 16.55
C PHE A 106 0.16 2.22 17.89
N MET A 107 -0.62 3.17 18.40
CA MET A 107 -0.47 3.72 19.75
C MET A 107 -1.85 3.90 20.39
N SER A 108 -2.05 3.37 21.59
CA SER A 108 -3.23 3.62 22.42
C SER A 108 -2.90 4.51 23.62
N ARG A 109 -3.92 5.19 24.13
CA ARG A 109 -4.02 5.81 25.46
C ARG A 109 -5.45 5.59 25.97
N ASP A 110 -5.75 6.00 27.19
CA ASP A 110 -7.13 5.93 27.68
C ASP A 110 -8.08 6.68 26.73
N ASN A 111 -9.16 5.99 26.34
CA ASN A 111 -10.25 6.45 25.49
C ASN A 111 -9.89 6.83 24.05
N LYS A 112 -8.65 6.59 23.60
CA LYS A 112 -8.22 6.93 22.24
C LYS A 112 -7.09 6.07 21.72
N ALA A 113 -7.01 5.95 20.40
CA ALA A 113 -5.94 5.26 19.73
C ALA A 113 -5.58 5.93 18.40
N ARG A 114 -4.43 5.57 17.86
CA ARG A 114 -3.98 6.02 16.54
C ARG A 114 -3.31 4.86 15.82
N LEU A 115 -3.70 4.66 14.57
CA LEU A 115 -3.04 3.81 13.60
C LEU A 115 -2.32 4.69 12.58
N GLN A 116 -1.10 4.32 12.23
CA GLN A 116 -0.35 4.87 11.12
C GLN A 116 0.13 3.74 10.23
N LEU A 117 -0.14 3.87 8.93
CA LEU A 117 0.31 2.96 7.87
C LEU A 117 1.19 3.74 6.90
N LEU A 118 2.38 3.23 6.61
CA LEU A 118 3.32 3.87 5.69
C LEU A 118 3.83 2.86 4.69
N LEU A 119 3.49 3.05 3.42
CA LEU A 119 4.08 2.29 2.32
C LEU A 119 5.60 2.49 2.32
N LEU A 120 6.36 1.42 2.22
CA LEU A 120 7.81 1.49 2.07
C LEU A 120 8.15 1.66 0.58
N PRO A 121 9.18 2.45 0.27
CA PRO A 121 9.74 2.43 -1.07
C PRO A 121 10.32 1.03 -1.30
N ASN A 122 9.98 0.42 -2.44
CA ASN A 122 10.29 -0.93 -2.92
C ASN A 122 9.11 -1.92 -2.89
N VAL A 123 9.02 -2.66 -3.98
CA VAL A 123 8.19 -3.87 -4.13
C VAL A 123 8.94 -5.04 -3.50
N SER A 124 8.24 -5.88 -2.75
CA SER A 124 8.85 -7.03 -2.05
C SER A 124 9.40 -8.04 -3.06
N GLY A 125 10.47 -8.76 -2.70
CA GLY A 125 11.11 -9.74 -3.59
C GLY A 125 10.20 -10.85 -4.13
N ASP A 126 9.10 -11.16 -3.44
CA ASP A 126 8.11 -12.17 -3.84
C ASP A 126 6.97 -11.62 -4.73
N SER A 127 7.24 -10.61 -5.57
CA SER A 127 6.20 -10.01 -6.44
C SER A 127 6.26 -10.57 -7.86
N GLU A 128 5.12 -10.61 -8.57
CA GLU A 128 5.09 -10.89 -10.02
C GLU A 128 5.63 -9.71 -10.86
N CYS A 129 6.03 -8.63 -10.19
CA CYS A 129 6.35 -7.32 -10.76
C CYS A 129 7.83 -7.00 -10.55
N ASP A 130 8.68 -7.97 -10.88
CA ASP A 130 10.13 -7.86 -10.80
C ASP A 130 10.61 -6.53 -11.39
N ASN A 131 11.45 -5.81 -10.64
CA ASN A 131 12.06 -4.52 -11.01
C ASN A 131 11.16 -3.28 -10.99
N LEU A 132 9.89 -3.35 -10.59
CA LEU A 132 9.14 -2.15 -10.26
C LEU A 132 9.56 -1.65 -8.88
N GLY A 133 10.24 -0.51 -8.81
CA GLY A 133 10.65 0.09 -7.53
C GLY A 133 9.48 0.64 -6.70
N LEU A 134 8.39 1.05 -7.36
CA LEU A 134 7.21 1.66 -6.73
C LEU A 134 5.92 1.23 -7.44
N PRO A 135 4.77 1.29 -6.76
CA PRO A 135 3.49 1.03 -7.40
C PRO A 135 3.17 1.98 -8.54
N SER A 136 2.32 1.52 -9.47
CA SER A 136 1.64 2.43 -10.38
C SER A 136 0.71 3.37 -9.61
N LYS A 137 0.29 4.48 -10.22
CA LYS A 137 -0.71 5.36 -9.60
C LYS A 137 -2.00 4.61 -9.27
N TYR A 138 -2.47 3.76 -10.18
CA TYR A 138 -3.59 2.84 -9.94
C TYR A 138 -3.32 1.87 -8.79
N GLY A 139 -2.12 1.30 -8.72
CA GLY A 139 -1.68 0.44 -7.62
C GLY A 139 -1.69 1.16 -6.27
N TYR A 140 -1.22 2.40 -6.24
CA TYR A 140 -1.16 3.21 -5.03
C TYR A 140 -2.55 3.58 -4.52
N GLU A 141 -3.49 3.93 -5.40
CA GLU A 141 -4.88 4.18 -5.02
C GLU A 141 -5.54 2.94 -4.39
N GLN A 142 -5.28 1.74 -4.94
CA GLN A 142 -5.73 0.48 -4.32
C GLN A 142 -5.13 0.26 -2.93
N ILE A 143 -3.85 0.59 -2.73
CA ILE A 143 -3.17 0.49 -1.43
C ILE A 143 -3.84 1.42 -0.41
N LEU A 144 -4.12 2.67 -0.78
CA LEU A 144 -4.79 3.63 0.09
C LEU A 144 -6.19 3.15 0.50
N ASN A 145 -6.98 2.63 -0.45
CA ASN A 145 -8.31 2.07 -0.16
C ASN A 145 -8.24 0.88 0.81
N LYS A 146 -7.21 0.03 0.67
CA LYS A 146 -6.98 -1.09 1.59
C LYS A 146 -6.54 -0.62 2.97
N PHE A 147 -5.72 0.42 3.07
CA PHE A 147 -5.36 1.03 4.35
C PHE A 147 -6.58 1.61 5.08
N GLU A 148 -7.50 2.24 4.36
CA GLU A 148 -8.77 2.70 4.91
C GLU A 148 -9.62 1.52 5.41
N PHE A 149 -9.78 0.47 4.60
CA PHE A 149 -10.49 -0.74 5.00
C PHE A 149 -9.87 -1.39 6.26
N MET A 150 -8.54 -1.46 6.32
CA MET A 150 -7.81 -1.96 7.49
C MET A 150 -8.07 -1.11 8.74
N SER A 151 -8.10 0.22 8.59
CA SER A 151 -8.43 1.15 9.67
C SER A 151 -9.84 0.94 10.20
N ASN A 152 -10.83 0.85 9.30
CA ASN A 152 -12.24 0.68 9.67
C ASN A 152 -12.45 -0.64 10.44
N ASN A 153 -11.82 -1.73 9.99
CA ASN A 153 -11.89 -3.00 10.70
C ASN A 153 -11.22 -2.96 12.08
N LEU A 154 -10.12 -2.22 12.22
CA LEU A 154 -9.49 -2.00 13.52
C LEU A 154 -10.41 -1.20 14.43
N GLU A 155 -11.05 -0.13 13.95
CA GLU A 155 -12.00 0.67 14.72
C GLU A 155 -13.15 -0.18 15.27
N LEU A 156 -13.73 -1.05 14.43
CA LEU A 156 -14.74 -2.01 14.86
C LEU A 156 -14.22 -2.93 15.97
N ALA A 157 -12.98 -3.42 15.85
CA ALA A 157 -12.37 -4.26 16.88
C ALA A 157 -12.11 -3.49 18.19
N LEU A 158 -11.78 -2.20 18.12
CA LEU A 158 -11.55 -1.34 19.28
C LEU A 158 -12.85 -1.02 20.01
N THR A 159 -13.93 -0.75 19.28
CA THR A 159 -15.24 -0.36 19.81
C THR A 159 -16.09 -1.54 20.30
N THR A 160 -15.90 -2.73 19.73
CA THR A 160 -16.63 -3.93 20.16
C THR A 160 -16.32 -4.26 21.62
N GLN A 161 -17.35 -4.44 22.45
CA GLN A 161 -17.18 -4.89 23.82
C GLN A 161 -16.64 -6.31 23.84
N SER A 162 -15.55 -6.55 24.55
CA SER A 162 -15.08 -7.91 24.79
C SER A 162 -16.06 -8.58 25.74
N LYS A 163 -16.79 -9.61 25.28
CA LYS A 163 -17.40 -10.57 26.22
C LYS A 163 -16.25 -11.21 26.99
N ILE A 164 -16.18 -10.93 28.28
CA ILE A 164 -15.34 -11.65 29.25
C ILE A 164 -15.97 -13.02 29.44
#